data_AF-A0A7W6ICM6-F1
#
_entry.id   AF-A0A7W6ICM6-F1
#
_cell.length_a   1.000
_cell.length_b   1.000
_cell.length_c   1.000
_cell.angle_alpha   90.00
_cell.angle_beta   90.00
_cell.angle_gamma   90.00
#
_symmetry.space_group_name_H-M   'P 1'
#
loop_
_entity.id
_entity.type
_entity.pdbx_description
1 polymer ?
#
loop_
_entity_poly.entity_id
_entity_poly.type
_entity_poly.pdbx_seq_one_letter_code
_entity_poly.pdbx_strand_id
1 'polypeptide(L)' 'MNADGSFWTYETVQALLALAREGIPVSVISLKLKRPVSEVRAKLSDLGVTPAAEV' A
#
# COMPACT_ATOMS: atom_id res chain seq x y z
N MET A 1 -15.57 -13.51 11.63
CA MET A 1 -15.65 -12.56 10.51
C MET A 1 -14.32 -12.62 9.79
N ASN A 2 -14.23 -13.37 8.69
CA ASN A 2 -12.95 -13.63 8.01
C ASN A 2 -13.12 -13.39 6.50
N ALA A 3 -12.08 -12.80 5.91
CA ALA A 3 -11.81 -12.68 4.49
C ALA A 3 -12.77 -11.82 3.67
N ASP A 4 -12.66 -10.50 3.79
CA ASP A 4 -12.96 -9.63 2.66
C ASP A 4 -11.64 -9.13 2.06
N GLY A 5 -11.34 -9.63 0.87
CA GLY A 5 -10.14 -9.30 0.10
C GLY A 5 -10.15 -7.90 -0.53
N SER A 6 -11.06 -7.01 -0.14
CA SER A 6 -11.27 -5.70 -0.78
C SER A 6 -11.26 -4.52 0.19
N PHE A 7 -11.46 -4.71 1.49
CA PHE A 7 -11.44 -3.58 2.44
C PHE A 7 -10.02 -3.24 2.93
N TRP A 8 -9.62 -1.99 2.71
CA TRP A 8 -8.45 -1.39 3.35
C TRP A 8 -8.75 -1.17 4.83
N THR A 9 -8.20 -2.03 5.70
CA THR A 9 -8.29 -1.82 7.15
C THR A 9 -7.36 -0.69 7.58
N TYR A 10 -7.70 -0.03 8.69
CA TYR A 10 -6.86 1.03 9.26
C TYR A 10 -5.41 0.57 9.46
N GLU A 11 -5.20 -0.63 9.99
CA GLU A 11 -3.88 -1.24 10.18
C GLU A 11 -3.13 -1.41 8.84
N THR A 12 -3.81 -1.89 7.80
CA THR A 12 -3.22 -2.05 6.46
C THR A 12 -2.84 -0.70 5.85
N VAL A 13 -3.69 0.32 6.03
CA VAL A 13 -3.41 1.69 5.56
C VAL A 13 -2.25 2.32 6.34
N GLN A 14 -2.17 2.11 7.65
CA GLN A 14 -1.03 2.57 8.45
C GLN A 14 0.27 1.91 8.01
N ALA A 15 0.26 0.59 7.76
CA ALA A 15 1.42 -0.12 7.22
C ALA A 15 1.80 0.37 5.83
N LEU A 16 0.82 0.60 4.94
CA LEU A 16 1.02 1.20 3.62
C LEU A 16 1.72 2.56 3.72
N LEU A 17 1.22 3.43 4.59
CA LEU A 17 1.75 4.78 4.81
C LEU A 17 3.16 4.76 5.39
N ALA A 18 3.43 3.88 6.36
CA ALA A 18 4.75 3.71 6.94
C ALA A 18 5.77 3.33 5.85
N LEU A 19 5.46 2.30 5.07
CA LEU A 19 6.33 1.83 3.99
C LEU A 19 6.54 2.89 2.90
N ALA A 20 5.47 3.60 2.51
CA ALA A 20 5.58 4.66 1.50
C ALA A 20 6.42 5.84 2.01
N ARG A 21 6.29 6.22 3.29
CA ARG A 21 7.12 7.26 3.93
C ARG A 21 8.57 6.84 4.12
N GLU A 22 8.82 5.55 4.34
CA GLU A 22 10.16 4.97 4.34
C GLU A 22 10.81 4.98 2.94
N GLY A 23 10.08 5.36 1.90
CA GLY A 23 10.57 5.36 0.53
C GLY A 23 10.69 3.94 -0.04
N ILE A 24 9.84 3.02 0.41
CA ILE A 24 9.79 1.67 -0.14
C ILE A 24 9.02 1.70 -1.47
N PRO A 25 9.53 1.06 -2.54
CA PRO A 25 8.85 1.02 -3.83
C PRO A 25 7.54 0.21 -3.79
N VAL A 26 6.59 0.58 -4.64
CA VAL A 26 5.23 0.00 -4.66
C VAL A 26 5.26 -1.52 -4.89
N SER A 27 6.18 -2.01 -5.72
CA SER A 27 6.39 -3.46 -5.90
C SER A 27 6.71 -4.19 -4.59
N VAL A 28 7.52 -3.60 -3.71
CA VAL A 28 7.86 -4.21 -2.41
C VAL A 28 6.72 -4.07 -1.41
N ILE A 29 6.03 -2.93 -1.42
CA ILE A 29 4.83 -2.71 -0.59
C ILE A 29 3.74 -3.72 -0.93
N SER A 30 3.52 -3.97 -2.22
CA SER A 30 2.59 -4.99 -2.73
C SER A 30 2.91 -6.37 -2.18
N LEU A 31 4.18 -6.76 -2.16
CA LEU A 31 4.63 -8.03 -1.59
C LEU A 31 4.38 -8.11 -0.07
N LYS A 32 4.66 -7.03 0.67
CA LYS A 32 4.45 -6.98 2.13
C LYS A 32 2.98 -7.05 2.52
N LEU A 33 2.14 -6.29 1.82
CA LEU A 33 0.70 -6.22 2.07
C LEU A 33 -0.07 -7.38 1.41
N LYS A 34 0.61 -8.20 0.59
CA LYS A 34 0.02 -9.26 -0.24
C LYS A 34 -1.16 -8.75 -1.07
N ARG A 35 -1.05 -7.51 -1.54
CA ARG A 35 -2.07 -6.81 -2.33
C ARG A 35 -1.50 -6.44 -3.69
N PRO A 36 -2.31 -6.43 -4.76
CA PRO A 36 -1.82 -6.10 -6.09
C PRO A 36 -1.29 -4.66 -6.16
N VAL A 37 -0.21 -4.46 -6.91
CA VAL A 37 0.44 -3.14 -7.13
C VAL A 37 -0.56 -2.08 -7.56
N SER A 38 -1.53 -2.43 -8.42
CA SER A 38 -2.58 -1.53 -8.89
C SER A 38 -3.43 -0.97 -7.75
N GLU A 39 -3.82 -1.81 -6.78
CA GLU A 39 -4.58 -1.36 -5.61
C GLU A 39 -3.73 -0.52 -4.66
N VAL A 40 -2.49 -0.94 -4.42
CA VAL A 40 -1.54 -0.20 -3.58
C VAL A 40 -1.31 1.20 -4.14
N ARG A 41 -1.07 1.31 -5.46
CA ARG A 41 -0.88 2.58 -6.16
C ARG A 41 -2.16 3.43 -6.14
N ALA A 42 -3.32 2.83 -6.39
CA ALA A 42 -4.59 3.53 -6.33
C ALA A 42 -4.83 4.09 -4.92
N LYS A 43 -4.55 3.30 -3.87
CA LYS A 43 -4.72 3.75 -2.49
C LYS A 43 -3.71 4.82 -2.08
N LEU A 44 -2.46 4.70 -2.49
CA LEU A 44 -1.45 5.74 -2.26
C LEU A 44 -1.84 7.05 -2.97
N SER A 45 -2.37 6.96 -4.18
CA SER A 45 -2.86 8.11 -4.94
C SER A 45 -4.07 8.76 -4.28
N ASP A 46 -5.03 7.96 -3.80
CA ASP A 46 -6.20 8.40 -3.02
C ASP A 46 -5.80 9.11 -1.71
N LEU A 47 -4.74 8.63 -1.05
CA LEU A 47 -4.19 9.23 0.17
C LEU A 47 -3.26 10.43 -0.09
N GLY A 48 -2.96 10.74 -1.36
CA GLY A 48 -2.01 11.80 -1.72
C GLY A 48 -0.57 11.51 -1.30
N VAL A 49 -0.20 10.25 -1.13
CA VAL A 49 1.16 9.82 -0.77
C VAL A 49 1.89 9.34 -2.00
N THR A 50 2.97 10.03 -2.35
CA THR A 50 3.91 9.58 -3.39
C THR A 50 4.93 8.62 -2.78
N PRO A 51 4.88 7.31 -3.07
CA PRO A 51 5.93 6.37 -2.69
C PRO A 51 7.23 6.72 -3.44
N ALA A 52 8.36 6.15 -3.00
CA ALA A 52 9.60 6.28 -3.74
C ALA A 52 9.43 5.78 -5.18
N ALA A 53 9.99 6.54 -6.12
CA ALA A 53 10.06 6.13 -7.52
C ALA A 53 10.83 4.81 -7.62
N GLU A 54 10.28 3.86 -8.37
CA GLU A 54 10.97 2.62 -8.70
C GLU A 54 12.21 3.00 -9.52
N VAL A 55 13.40 2.74 -8.97
CA VAL A 55 14.70 2.99 -9.62
C VAL A 55 15.10 1.85 -10.55
#